data_AF-A0A953HVJ8-F1
#
_entry.id   AF-A0A953HVJ8-F1
#
_cell.length_a   1.000
_cell.length_b   1.000
_cell.length_c   1.000
_cell.angle_alpha   90.00
_cell.angle_beta   90.00
_cell.angle_gamma   90.00
#
_symmetry.space_group_name_H-M   'P 1'
#
loop_
_entity.id
_entity.type
_entity.pdbx_description
1 polymer ?
#
loop_
_entity_poly.entity_id
_entity_poly.type
_entity_poly.pdbx_seq_one_letter_code
_entity_poly.pdbx_strand_id
1 'polypeptide(L)' 'MCGIIDTQKDVGGWPVLKSVPPPKDSDRDGMPDQWEEMNTLDKNNPDDRNRMASDGFTMLEKYLNSIK' A
#
# COMPACT_ATOMS: atom_id res chain seq x y z
N MET A 1 -43.05 2.56 15.84
CA MET A 1 -42.77 3.08 14.50
C MET A 1 -41.26 2.95 14.29
N CYS A 2 -40.84 2.15 13.31
CA CYS A 2 -39.42 2.00 12.98
C CYS A 2 -38.94 3.33 12.37
N GLY A 3 -37.85 3.90 12.88
CA GLY A 3 -37.28 5.16 12.40
C GLY A 3 -36.63 4.99 11.03
N ILE A 4 -36.41 6.10 10.32
CA ILE A 4 -35.59 6.12 9.11
C ILE A 4 -34.14 5.83 9.52
N ILE A 5 -33.45 4.96 8.78
CA ILE A 5 -32.01 4.71 8.94
C ILE A 5 -31.28 6.03 8.70
N ASP A 6 -30.62 6.57 9.73
CA ASP A 6 -29.88 7.84 9.66
C ASP A 6 -28.39 7.67 10.03
N THR A 7 -28.00 6.48 10.50
CA THR A 7 -26.60 6.11 10.72
C THR A 7 -26.28 4.71 10.22
N GLN A 8 -24.99 4.46 9.96
CA GLN A 8 -24.50 3.12 9.68
C GLN A 8 -24.81 2.13 10.80
N LYS A 9 -24.95 2.61 12.06
CA LYS A 9 -25.19 1.74 13.23
C LYS A 9 -26.55 1.07 13.18
N ASP A 10 -27.54 1.69 12.53
CA ASP A 10 -28.91 1.16 12.43
C ASP A 10 -29.00 -0.11 11.57
N VAL A 11 -27.96 -0.37 10.77
CA VAL A 11 -27.83 -1.54 9.90
C VAL A 11 -26.62 -2.41 10.24
N GLY A 12 -26.04 -2.24 11.44
CA GLY A 12 -24.94 -3.08 11.95
C GLY A 12 -23.54 -2.47 11.88
N GLY A 13 -23.39 -1.25 11.34
CA GLY A 13 -22.13 -0.50 11.35
C GLY A 13 -21.11 -0.94 10.29
N TRP A 14 -19.93 -0.31 10.33
CA TRP A 14 -18.80 -0.70 9.48
C TRP A 14 -18.09 -1.93 10.07
N PRO A 15 -17.54 -2.82 9.23
CA PRO A 15 -16.71 -3.91 9.72
C PRO A 15 -15.47 -3.36 10.43
N VAL A 16 -15.03 -4.05 11.48
CA VAL A 16 -13.73 -3.78 12.11
C VAL A 16 -12.65 -4.29 11.17
N LEU A 17 -11.90 -3.38 10.56
CA LEU A 17 -10.74 -3.71 9.75
C LEU A 17 -9.57 -4.05 10.68
N LYS A 18 -9.14 -5.32 10.65
CA LYS A 18 -7.94 -5.76 11.37
C LYS A 18 -6.74 -5.55 10.46
N SER A 19 -5.77 -4.76 10.92
CA SER A 19 -4.48 -4.57 10.23
C SER A 19 -3.34 -5.13 11.05
N VAL A 20 -2.29 -5.58 10.37
CA VAL A 20 -0.99 -5.85 10.95
C VAL A 20 -0.08 -4.62 10.80
N PRO A 21 1.00 -4.48 11.58
CA PRO A 21 2.00 -3.44 11.32
C PRO A 21 2.51 -3.53 9.88
N PRO A 22 2.61 -2.40 9.16
CA PRO A 22 3.15 -2.41 7.81
C PRO A 22 4.64 -2.77 7.81
N PRO A 23 5.18 -3.30 6.70
CA PRO A 23 6.61 -3.43 6.50
C PRO A 23 7.34 -2.09 6.65
N LYS A 24 8.64 -2.15 6.96
CA LYS A 24 9.48 -0.95 7.04
C LYS A 24 9.73 -0.38 5.64
N ASP A 25 9.54 0.92 5.52
CA ASP A 25 9.76 1.76 4.34
C ASP A 25 10.50 3.01 4.85
N SER A 26 11.79 3.12 4.53
CA SER A 26 12.72 4.07 5.15
C SER A 26 12.65 5.46 4.53
N ASP A 27 12.45 5.56 3.23
CA ASP A 27 12.33 6.81 2.48
C ASP A 27 10.88 7.25 2.23
N ARG A 28 9.92 6.40 2.60
CA ARG A 28 8.47 6.65 2.59
C ARG A 28 7.93 6.82 1.17
N ASP A 29 8.48 6.06 0.25
CA ASP A 29 8.19 6.15 -1.16
C ASP A 29 6.98 5.26 -1.58
N GLY A 30 6.55 4.38 -0.67
CA GLY A 30 5.46 3.44 -0.85
C GLY A 30 5.91 2.00 -1.08
N MET A 31 7.21 1.70 -1.10
CA MET A 31 7.80 0.38 -1.27
C MET A 31 8.55 -0.06 0.02
N PRO A 32 8.45 -1.34 0.44
CA PRO A 32 9.21 -1.83 1.58
C PRO A 32 10.71 -1.96 1.26
N ASP A 33 11.55 -1.63 2.24
CA ASP A 33 13.02 -1.74 2.18
C ASP A 33 13.46 -3.11 1.60
N GLN A 34 12.80 -4.19 2.04
CA GLN A 34 13.12 -5.56 1.63
C GLN A 34 12.80 -5.80 0.14
N TRP A 35 11.72 -5.23 -0.37
CA TRP A 35 11.35 -5.36 -1.77
C TRP A 35 12.31 -4.57 -2.65
N GLU A 36 12.70 -3.37 -2.22
CA GLU A 36 13.68 -2.53 -2.89
C GLU A 36 15.06 -3.22 -2.97
N GLU A 37 15.54 -3.77 -1.87
CA GLU A 37 16.81 -4.53 -1.82
C GLU A 37 16.80 -5.72 -2.80
N MET A 38 15.67 -6.44 -2.90
CA MET A 38 15.52 -7.54 -3.87
C MET A 38 15.52 -7.07 -5.33
N ASN A 39 15.11 -5.82 -5.57
CA ASN A 39 15.00 -5.23 -6.89
C ASN A 39 16.18 -4.28 -7.22
N THR A 40 17.23 -4.29 -6.42
CA THR A 40 18.44 -3.46 -6.62
C THR A 40 18.13 -1.95 -6.65
N LEU A 41 17.29 -1.53 -5.71
CA LEU A 41 16.93 -0.13 -5.42
C LEU A 41 17.61 0.35 -4.13
N ASP A 42 17.64 1.66 -3.93
CA ASP A 42 18.17 2.31 -2.73
C ASP A 42 17.03 2.74 -1.83
N LYS A 43 16.82 1.97 -0.75
CA LYS A 43 15.82 2.22 0.31
C LYS A 43 15.85 3.60 0.99
N ASN A 44 16.83 4.45 0.66
CA ASN A 44 16.92 5.81 1.18
C ASN A 44 16.66 6.86 0.09
N ASN A 45 16.25 6.44 -1.12
CA ASN A 45 16.07 7.29 -2.27
C ASN A 45 14.63 7.19 -2.83
N PRO A 46 13.73 8.08 -2.38
CA PRO A 46 12.30 7.97 -2.70
C PRO A 46 11.96 8.25 -4.17
N ASP A 47 12.93 8.73 -4.96
CA ASP A 47 12.75 8.99 -6.38
C ASP A 47 12.93 7.73 -7.24
N ASP A 48 13.60 6.70 -6.74
CA ASP A 48 13.92 5.51 -7.53
C ASP A 48 12.71 4.60 -7.80
N ARG A 49 11.62 4.78 -7.05
CA ARG A 49 10.29 4.24 -7.36
C ARG A 49 9.83 4.53 -8.77
N ASN A 50 10.27 5.66 -9.35
CA ASN A 50 9.92 6.10 -10.70
C ASN A 50 10.85 5.50 -11.77
N ARG A 51 11.88 4.75 -11.37
CA ARG A 51 12.79 4.08 -12.31
C ARG A 51 11.97 3.13 -13.17
N MET A 52 12.14 3.25 -14.49
CA MET A 52 11.47 2.39 -15.45
C MET A 52 12.18 1.04 -15.54
N ALA A 53 11.43 -0.04 -15.33
CA ALA A 53 11.88 -1.40 -15.57
C ALA A 53 11.84 -1.73 -17.08
N SER A 54 12.45 -2.86 -17.46
CA SER A 54 12.56 -3.29 -18.85
C SER A 54 11.23 -3.62 -19.53
N ASP A 55 10.17 -3.84 -18.75
CA ASP A 55 8.81 -4.09 -19.19
C ASP A 55 7.98 -2.79 -19.35
N GLY A 56 8.58 -1.62 -19.12
CA GLY A 56 7.95 -0.31 -19.32
C GLY A 56 7.16 0.19 -18.12
N PHE A 57 7.14 -0.54 -17.00
CA PHE A 57 6.51 -0.10 -15.75
C PHE A 57 7.53 0.50 -14.81
N THR A 58 7.10 1.43 -13.97
CA THR A 58 7.88 1.93 -12.84
C THR A 58 8.04 0.84 -11.78
N MET A 59 9.07 0.97 -10.94
CA MET A 59 9.27 0.04 -9.82
C MET A 59 8.09 0.06 -8.85
N LEU A 60 7.51 1.25 -8.60
CA LEU A 60 6.31 1.38 -7.80
C LEU A 60 5.14 0.57 -8.36
N GLU A 61 4.88 0.65 -9.68
CA GLU A 61 3.80 -0.11 -10.31
C GLU A 61 4.05 -1.63 -10.20
N LYS A 62 5.31 -2.06 -10.32
CA LYS A 62 5.66 -3.48 -10.14
C LYS A 62 5.47 -3.93 -8.71
N TYR A 63 5.82 -3.10 -7.73
CA TYR A 63 5.56 -3.39 -6.33
C TYR A 63 4.06 -3.52 -6.07
N LEU A 64 3.26 -2.53 -6.48
CA LEU A 64 1.80 -2.54 -6.30
C LEU A 64 1.15 -3.77 -6.94
N ASN A 65 1.62 -4.18 -8.12
CA ASN A 65 1.13 -5.38 -8.81
C ASN A 65 1.58 -6.71 -8.15
N SER A 66 2.63 -6.67 -7.32
CA SER A 66 3.13 -7.87 -6.60
C SER A 66 2.36 -8.17 -5.31
N ILE A 67 1.69 -7.17 -4.73
CA ILE A 67 0.87 -7.32 -3.53
C ILE A 67 -0.46 -7.98 -3.93
N LYS A 68 -0.86 -9.03 -3.20
CA LYS A 68 -2.13 -9.75 -3.39
C LYS A 68 -2.95 -9.74 -2.12
#